data_AF-A0A529LP51-F1
#
_entry.id   AF-A0A529LP51-F1
#
_cell.length_a   1.000
_cell.length_b   1.000
_cell.length_c   1.000
_cell.angle_alpha   90.00
_cell.angle_beta   90.00
_cell.angle_gamma   90.00
#
_symmetry.space_group_name_H-M   'P 1'
#
loop_
_entity.id
_entity.type
_entity.pdbx_description
1 polymer ?
#
loop_
_entity_poly.entity_id
_entity_poly.type
_entity_poly.pdbx_seq_one_letter_code
_entity_poly.pdbx_strand_id
1 'polypeptide(L)'
;RYNPLLEVRKGPDEIRDVQNIADILVDPEGALERRNHWEKTSHSLLVGAILHVLYAEEDKTLARVATFLSDPQRSFAATLRRMMTTNHLGTGHNPQVHPVVASAARELLNKSENERSGVLSTAMSFLGLYRDPTVAAATSSCDWRIADLVDGERPLSLYL
;
A
#
# COMPACT_ATOMS: atom_id res chain seq x y z
N ARG A 1 10.53 7.25 -14.92
CA ARG A 1 9.75 6.30 -14.11
C ARG A 1 9.28 7.00 -12.86
N TYR A 2 8.10 6.65 -12.39
CA TYR A 2 7.49 7.25 -11.22
C TYR A 2 6.93 6.13 -10.34
N ASN A 3 7.38 6.07 -9.10
CA ASN A 3 6.90 5.12 -8.10
C ASN A 3 6.17 5.90 -7.00
N PRO A 4 4.82 5.80 -6.93
CA PRO A 4 4.04 6.59 -5.97
C PRO A 4 4.40 6.29 -4.52
N LEU A 5 4.92 5.09 -4.20
CA LEU A 5 5.31 4.76 -2.84
C LEU A 5 6.56 5.51 -2.38
N LEU A 6 7.41 5.95 -3.31
CA LEU A 6 8.63 6.71 -2.98
C LEU A 6 8.36 8.20 -2.71
N GLU A 7 7.15 8.69 -3.02
CA GLU A 7 6.69 10.04 -2.66
C GLU A 7 6.13 10.11 -1.23
N VAL A 8 5.93 8.97 -0.56
CA VAL A 8 5.38 8.94 0.81
C VAL A 8 6.39 9.51 1.80
N ARG A 9 5.98 10.59 2.48
CA ARG A 9 6.78 11.22 3.53
C ARG A 9 6.60 10.50 4.85
N LYS A 10 7.56 9.63 5.21
CA LYS A 10 7.56 8.92 6.51
C LYS A 10 7.50 9.89 7.69
N GLY A 11 6.77 9.53 8.73
CA GLY A 11 6.52 10.38 9.90
C GLY A 11 5.13 11.05 9.85
N PRO A 12 4.99 12.34 10.19
CA PRO A 12 3.68 12.96 10.44
C PRO A 12 2.67 12.86 9.28
N ASP A 13 3.16 12.85 8.04
CA ASP A 13 2.34 12.90 6.83
C ASP A 13 2.07 11.51 6.22
N GLU A 14 2.72 10.46 6.70
CA GLU A 14 2.79 9.18 5.98
C GLU A 14 1.43 8.52 5.82
N ILE A 15 0.57 8.64 6.84
CA ILE A 15 -0.77 8.05 6.82
C ILE A 15 -1.60 8.76 5.75
N ARG A 16 -1.53 10.09 5.68
CA ARG A 16 -2.25 10.88 4.67
C ARG A 16 -1.75 10.55 3.27
N ASP A 17 -0.44 10.51 3.08
CA ASP A 17 0.15 10.24 1.77
C ASP A 17 -0.21 8.82 1.29
N VAL A 18 -0.19 7.83 2.17
CA VAL A 18 -0.62 6.46 1.84
C VAL A 18 -2.13 6.36 1.59
N GLN A 19 -2.95 7.09 2.35
CA GLN A 19 -4.39 7.18 2.11
C GLN A 19 -4.69 7.77 0.73
N ASN A 20 -4.00 8.84 0.32
CA ASN A 20 -4.16 9.42 -1.02
C ASN A 20 -3.82 8.40 -2.12
N ILE A 21 -2.77 7.60 -1.95
CA ILE A 21 -2.43 6.51 -2.88
C ILE A 21 -3.55 5.47 -2.90
N ALA A 22 -4.03 5.04 -1.73
CA ALA A 22 -5.12 4.07 -1.62
C ALA A 22 -6.43 4.59 -2.24
N ASP A 23 -6.73 5.88 -2.11
CA ASP A 23 -7.89 6.51 -2.73
C ASP A 23 -7.82 6.46 -4.26
N ILE A 24 -6.66 6.79 -4.85
CA ILE A 24 -6.42 6.69 -6.31
C ILE A 24 -6.54 5.24 -6.79
N LEU A 25 -6.06 4.27 -5.99
CA LEU A 25 -6.17 2.84 -6.36
C LEU A 25 -7.62 2.33 -6.34
N VAL A 26 -8.40 2.78 -5.37
CA VAL A 26 -9.80 2.36 -5.20
C VAL A 26 -10.72 3.04 -6.21
N ASP A 27 -10.45 4.31 -6.53
CA ASP A 27 -11.26 5.11 -7.43
C ASP A 27 -10.40 5.99 -8.35
N PRO A 28 -9.80 5.41 -9.40
CA PRO A 28 -8.90 6.15 -10.28
C PRO A 28 -9.60 7.26 -11.09
N GLU A 29 -10.91 7.14 -11.31
CA GLU A 29 -11.71 8.11 -12.07
C GLU A 29 -12.45 9.11 -11.17
N GLY A 30 -12.45 8.91 -9.85
CA GLY A 30 -13.22 9.74 -8.91
C GLY A 30 -14.73 9.64 -9.11
N ALA A 31 -15.19 8.55 -9.74
CA ALA A 31 -16.56 8.40 -10.21
C ALA A 31 -17.48 7.67 -9.20
N LEU A 32 -16.93 7.17 -8.09
CA LEU A 32 -17.73 6.45 -7.09
C LEU A 32 -18.57 7.43 -6.26
N GLU A 33 -19.87 7.54 -6.57
CA GLU A 33 -20.81 8.34 -5.78
C GLU A 33 -20.93 7.86 -4.32
N ARG A 34 -20.73 6.56 -4.04
CA ARG A 34 -20.68 5.97 -2.69
C ARG A 34 -19.81 4.71 -2.64
N ARG A 35 -18.90 4.66 -1.65
CA ARG A 35 -18.12 3.46 -1.35
C ARG A 35 -18.96 2.39 -0.62
N ASN A 36 -18.96 1.16 -1.14
CA ASN A 36 -19.56 0.00 -0.46
C ASN A 36 -18.72 -0.46 0.75
N HIS A 37 -19.25 -1.37 1.58
CA HIS A 37 -18.55 -1.84 2.78
C HIS A 37 -17.23 -2.56 2.46
N TRP A 38 -17.16 -3.27 1.33
CA TRP A 38 -15.97 -3.99 0.89
C TRP A 38 -14.86 -3.04 0.46
N GLU A 39 -15.19 -1.95 -0.22
CA GLU A 39 -14.26 -0.88 -0.61
C GLU A 39 -13.66 -0.19 0.61
N LYS A 40 -14.45 0.09 1.65
CA LYS A 40 -13.91 0.69 2.89
C LYS A 40 -12.91 -0.23 3.59
N THR A 41 -13.24 -1.51 3.73
CA THR A 41 -12.34 -2.47 4.39
C THR A 41 -11.11 -2.77 3.53
N SER A 42 -11.28 -2.84 2.20
CA SER A 42 -10.17 -3.02 1.24
C SER A 42 -9.24 -1.82 1.22
N HIS A 43 -9.79 -0.61 1.31
CA HIS A 43 -9.01 0.61 1.47
C HIS A 43 -8.15 0.56 2.74
N SER A 44 -8.74 0.21 3.89
CA SER A 44 -7.98 0.03 5.14
C SER A 44 -6.88 -1.02 5.03
N LEU A 45 -7.16 -2.14 4.34
CA LEU A 45 -6.17 -3.16 4.03
C LEU A 45 -5.03 -2.60 3.17
N LEU A 46 -5.33 -1.88 2.09
CA LEU A 46 -4.32 -1.28 1.21
C LEU A 46 -3.44 -0.30 1.97
N VAL A 47 -4.02 0.58 2.81
CA VAL A 47 -3.25 1.50 3.66
C VAL A 47 -2.28 0.73 4.57
N GLY A 48 -2.77 -0.29 5.27
CA GLY A 48 -1.93 -1.12 6.14
C GLY A 48 -0.86 -1.90 5.38
N ALA A 49 -1.18 -2.43 4.20
CA ALA A 49 -0.25 -3.21 3.37
C ALA A 49 0.84 -2.33 2.74
N ILE A 50 0.48 -1.14 2.26
CA ILE A 50 1.44 -0.16 1.73
C ILE A 50 2.42 0.26 2.83
N LEU A 51 1.92 0.64 4.02
CA LEU A 51 2.78 0.96 5.16
C LEU A 51 3.69 -0.22 5.54
N HIS A 52 3.14 -1.44 5.57
CA HIS A 52 3.94 -2.64 5.81
C HIS A 52 5.09 -2.76 4.81
N VAL A 53 4.82 -2.63 3.51
CA VAL A 53 5.84 -2.70 2.46
C VAL A 53 6.88 -1.58 2.63
N LEU A 54 6.45 -0.34 2.88
CA LEU A 54 7.34 0.81 3.09
C LEU A 54 8.34 0.63 4.23
N TYR A 55 7.93 -0.05 5.30
CA TYR A 55 8.77 -0.27 6.48
C TYR A 55 9.55 -1.59 6.46
N ALA A 56 8.98 -2.68 5.94
CA ALA A 56 9.49 -4.03 6.22
C ALA A 56 10.02 -4.81 5.02
N GLU A 57 9.56 -4.51 3.80
CA GLU A 57 9.96 -5.27 2.61
C GLU A 57 11.23 -4.67 1.98
N GLU A 58 11.83 -5.28 0.96
CA GLU A 58 12.97 -4.66 0.26
C GLU A 58 12.45 -3.71 -0.83
N ASP A 59 11.65 -4.28 -1.74
CA ASP A 59 11.02 -3.54 -2.84
C ASP A 59 9.86 -2.66 -2.37
N LYS A 60 9.97 -1.35 -2.62
CA LYS A 60 8.95 -0.36 -2.23
C LYS A 60 8.00 -0.06 -3.38
N THR A 61 7.33 -1.07 -3.91
CA THR A 61 6.50 -0.94 -5.12
C THR A 61 5.07 -1.42 -4.88
N LEU A 62 4.12 -0.92 -5.66
CA LEU A 62 2.74 -1.44 -5.64
C LEU A 62 2.66 -2.90 -6.14
N ALA A 63 3.56 -3.29 -7.05
CA ALA A 63 3.74 -4.69 -7.41
C ALA A 63 4.15 -5.56 -6.20
N ARG A 64 5.02 -5.03 -5.31
CA ARG A 64 5.36 -5.72 -4.06
C ARG A 64 4.17 -5.81 -3.11
N VAL A 65 3.35 -4.78 -3.01
CA VAL A 65 2.10 -4.82 -2.22
C VAL A 65 1.18 -5.94 -2.72
N ALA A 66 0.98 -6.03 -4.04
CA ALA A 66 0.15 -7.07 -4.64
C ALA A 66 0.70 -8.47 -4.35
N THR A 67 1.99 -8.70 -4.61
CA THR A 67 2.63 -10.01 -4.40
C THR A 67 2.71 -10.40 -2.92
N PHE A 68 2.83 -9.43 -2.00
CA PHE A 68 2.80 -9.69 -0.57
C PHE A 68 1.43 -10.18 -0.10
N LEU A 69 0.34 -9.57 -0.59
CA LEU A 69 -1.03 -9.93 -0.23
C LEU A 69 -1.48 -11.25 -0.88
N SER A 70 -0.98 -11.57 -2.07
CA SER A 70 -1.34 -12.76 -2.84
C SER A 70 -0.26 -13.84 -2.88
N ASP A 71 0.63 -13.89 -1.88
CA ASP A 71 1.72 -14.86 -1.83
C ASP A 71 1.17 -16.31 -1.81
N PRO A 72 1.44 -17.15 -2.84
CA PRO A 72 0.89 -18.51 -2.90
C PRO A 72 1.47 -19.44 -1.83
N GLN A 73 2.61 -19.08 -1.23
CA GLN A 73 3.27 -19.87 -0.17
C GLN A 73 2.71 -19.56 1.22
N ARG A 74 1.85 -18.54 1.37
CA ARG A 74 1.32 -18.10 2.65
C ARG A 74 -0.18 -17.86 2.60
N SER A 75 -0.91 -18.39 3.58
CA SER A 75 -2.32 -18.03 3.73
C SER A 75 -2.47 -16.55 4.06
N PHE A 76 -3.57 -15.94 3.64
CA PHE A 76 -3.82 -14.53 3.92
C PHE A 76 -3.86 -14.23 5.43
N ALA A 77 -4.40 -15.15 6.23
CA ALA A 77 -4.35 -15.05 7.70
C ALA A 77 -2.91 -15.02 8.24
N ALA A 78 -1.99 -15.81 7.66
CA ALA A 78 -0.58 -15.77 8.03
C ALA A 78 0.08 -14.44 7.60
N THR A 79 -0.27 -13.90 6.43
CA THR A 79 0.18 -12.57 5.98
C THR A 79 -0.25 -11.47 6.95
N LEU A 80 -1.52 -11.46 7.38
CA LEU A 80 -2.01 -10.49 8.38
C LEU A 80 -1.29 -10.66 9.73
N ARG A 81 -1.03 -11.89 10.18
CA ARG A 81 -0.24 -12.12 11.41
C ARG A 81 1.19 -11.59 11.27
N ARG A 82 1.84 -11.78 10.12
CA ARG A 82 3.16 -11.19 9.85
C ARG A 82 3.10 -9.66 9.94
N MET A 83 2.07 -9.03 9.38
CA MET A 83 1.87 -7.58 9.54
C MET A 83 1.80 -7.17 11.02
N MET A 84 1.20 -7.99 11.88
CA MET A 84 1.07 -7.72 13.32
C MET A 84 2.32 -8.01 14.15
N THR A 85 3.31 -8.74 13.65
CA THR A 85 4.51 -9.12 14.42
C THR A 85 5.80 -8.51 13.88
N THR A 86 5.71 -7.82 12.75
CA THR A 86 6.86 -7.19 12.12
C THR A 86 7.24 -5.91 12.86
N ASN A 87 8.53 -5.71 13.09
CA ASN A 87 9.04 -4.44 13.60
C ASN A 87 9.05 -3.40 12.48
N HIS A 88 8.27 -2.32 12.62
CA HIS A 88 8.20 -1.23 11.66
C HIS A 88 8.90 0.03 12.15
N LEU A 89 8.63 0.41 13.40
CA LEU A 89 9.02 1.71 13.98
C LEU A 89 10.07 1.56 15.09
N GLY A 90 10.20 0.36 15.65
CA GLY A 90 11.03 0.09 16.81
C GLY A 90 12.48 -0.21 16.46
N THR A 91 13.28 -0.41 17.50
CA THR A 91 14.68 -0.84 17.35
C THR A 91 14.77 -2.37 17.47
N GLY A 92 15.93 -2.95 17.15
CA GLY A 92 16.14 -4.39 17.33
C GLY A 92 15.88 -4.90 18.76
N HIS A 93 16.05 -4.04 19.78
CA HIS A 93 15.84 -4.38 21.18
C HIS A 93 14.42 -4.06 21.69
N ASN A 94 13.70 -3.18 21.01
CA ASN A 94 12.34 -2.80 21.35
C ASN A 94 11.51 -2.72 20.06
N PRO A 95 11.09 -3.87 19.52
CA PRO A 95 10.35 -3.91 18.27
C PRO A 95 8.96 -3.27 18.46
N GLN A 96 8.58 -2.42 17.51
CA GLN A 96 7.31 -1.72 17.53
C GLN A 96 6.62 -1.87 16.19
N VAL A 97 5.42 -2.44 16.23
CA VAL A 97 4.53 -2.58 15.09
C VAL A 97 3.88 -1.22 14.82
N HIS A 98 3.81 -0.82 13.55
CA HIS A 98 3.13 0.40 13.17
C HIS A 98 1.63 0.30 13.55
N PRO A 99 1.06 1.26 14.29
CA PRO A 99 -0.30 1.14 14.84
C PRO A 99 -1.38 0.98 13.77
N VAL A 100 -1.28 1.71 12.64
CA VAL A 100 -2.20 1.56 11.50
C VAL A 100 -2.11 0.16 10.87
N VAL A 101 -0.89 -0.39 10.72
CA VAL A 101 -0.67 -1.75 10.19
C VAL A 101 -1.30 -2.78 11.13
N ALA A 102 -1.07 -2.64 12.44
CA ALA A 102 -1.66 -3.52 13.45
C ALA A 102 -3.19 -3.46 13.45
N SER A 103 -3.77 -2.26 13.34
CA SER A 103 -5.22 -2.06 13.31
C SER A 103 -5.86 -2.71 12.07
N ALA A 104 -5.33 -2.43 10.88
CA ALA A 104 -5.84 -3.00 9.62
C ALA A 104 -5.77 -4.54 9.62
N ALA A 105 -4.65 -5.09 10.10
CA ALA A 105 -4.49 -6.54 10.20
C ALA A 105 -5.43 -7.18 11.24
N ARG A 106 -5.59 -6.55 12.41
CA ARG A 106 -6.48 -7.03 13.47
C ARG A 106 -7.94 -7.01 13.04
N GLU A 107 -8.37 -5.94 12.37
CA GLU A 107 -9.74 -5.82 11.86
C GLU A 107 -10.11 -7.02 10.98
N LEU A 108 -9.25 -7.39 10.03
CA LEU A 108 -9.47 -8.53 9.16
C LEU A 108 -9.36 -9.89 9.86
N LEU A 109 -8.44 -10.02 10.82
CA LEU A 109 -8.32 -11.24 11.62
C LEU A 109 -9.55 -11.50 12.50
N ASN A 110 -10.29 -10.45 12.88
CA ASN A 110 -11.53 -10.55 13.64
C ASN A 110 -12.75 -10.88 12.76
N LYS A 111 -12.65 -10.78 11.44
CA LYS A 111 -13.70 -11.13 10.48
C LYS A 111 -13.69 -12.63 10.15
N SER A 112 -14.84 -13.14 9.69
CA SER A 112 -14.95 -14.51 9.19
C SER A 112 -14.02 -14.75 7.99
N GLU A 113 -13.66 -16.00 7.71
CA GLU A 113 -12.79 -16.33 6.58
C GLU A 113 -13.38 -15.91 5.24
N ASN A 114 -14.69 -16.08 5.05
CA ASN A 114 -15.40 -15.67 3.83
C ASN A 114 -15.37 -14.15 3.64
N GLU A 115 -15.63 -13.40 4.71
CA GLU A 115 -15.57 -11.94 4.66
C GLU A 115 -14.14 -11.45 4.42
N ARG A 116 -13.17 -12.01 5.13
CA ARG A 116 -11.75 -11.68 4.92
C ARG A 116 -11.30 -11.96 3.49
N SER A 117 -11.72 -13.08 2.91
CA SER A 117 -11.42 -13.46 1.53
C SER A 117 -12.09 -12.51 0.52
N GLY A 118 -13.32 -12.09 0.80
CA GLY A 118 -14.02 -11.06 0.04
C GLY A 118 -13.22 -9.75 -0.02
N VAL A 119 -12.78 -9.25 1.13
CA VAL A 119 -11.95 -8.03 1.20
C VAL A 119 -10.63 -8.19 0.43
N LEU A 120 -9.94 -9.33 0.57
CA LEU A 120 -8.70 -9.57 -0.19
C LEU A 120 -8.96 -9.51 -1.70
N SER A 121 -10.02 -10.17 -2.18
CA SER A 121 -10.34 -10.21 -3.61
C SER A 121 -10.61 -8.82 -4.18
N THR A 122 -11.32 -7.96 -3.44
CA THR A 122 -11.56 -6.57 -3.81
C THR A 122 -10.28 -5.73 -3.76
N ALA A 123 -9.43 -5.88 -2.75
CA ALA A 123 -8.13 -5.21 -2.73
C ALA A 123 -7.24 -5.61 -3.93
N MET A 124 -7.28 -6.89 -4.32
CA MET A 124 -6.52 -7.39 -5.46
C MET A 124 -7.04 -6.88 -6.81
N SER A 125 -8.33 -6.56 -6.96
CA SER A 125 -8.83 -5.95 -8.20
C SER A 125 -8.27 -4.54 -8.40
N PHE A 126 -8.09 -3.76 -7.33
CA PHE A 126 -7.46 -2.43 -7.39
C PHE A 126 -5.97 -2.48 -7.75
N LEU A 127 -5.30 -3.57 -7.41
CA LEU A 127 -3.88 -3.78 -7.71
C LEU A 127 -3.65 -4.50 -9.06
N GLY A 128 -4.71 -4.83 -9.80
CA GLY A 128 -4.64 -5.63 -11.03
C GLY A 128 -3.66 -5.07 -12.06
N LEU A 129 -3.67 -3.75 -12.27
CA LEU A 129 -2.78 -3.06 -13.20
C LEU A 129 -1.29 -3.24 -12.86
N TYR A 130 -0.93 -3.21 -11.57
CA TYR A 130 0.46 -3.29 -11.11
C TYR A 130 1.02 -4.72 -11.11
N ARG A 131 0.20 -5.71 -11.45
CA ARG A 131 0.63 -7.09 -11.69
C ARG A 131 1.11 -7.31 -13.13
N ASP A 132 0.81 -6.37 -14.04
CA ASP A 132 1.38 -6.37 -15.38
C ASP A 132 2.89 -6.07 -15.32
N PRO A 133 3.76 -6.91 -15.93
CA PRO A 133 5.21 -6.71 -15.88
C PRO A 133 5.67 -5.36 -16.43
N THR A 134 4.97 -4.81 -17.43
CA THR A 134 5.29 -3.52 -18.05
C THR A 134 5.02 -2.39 -17.07
N VAL A 135 3.86 -2.40 -16.42
CA VAL A 135 3.50 -1.40 -15.40
C VAL A 135 4.39 -1.54 -14.17
N ALA A 136 4.65 -2.76 -13.72
CA ALA A 136 5.56 -3.03 -12.60
C ALA A 136 6.96 -2.49 -12.88
N ALA A 137 7.48 -2.68 -14.09
CA ALA A 137 8.77 -2.10 -14.51
C ALA A 137 8.73 -0.57 -14.55
N ALA A 138 7.66 0.02 -15.10
CA ALA A 138 7.48 1.46 -15.20
C ALA A 138 7.37 2.16 -13.82
N THR A 139 6.87 1.45 -12.81
CA THR A 139 6.64 1.96 -11.44
C THR A 139 7.64 1.41 -10.41
N SER A 140 8.71 0.77 -10.87
CA SER A 140 9.73 0.13 -10.02
C SER A 140 10.61 1.12 -9.26
N SER A 141 10.75 2.35 -9.75
CA SER A 141 11.66 3.37 -9.23
C SER A 141 11.16 4.78 -9.54
N CYS A 142 11.63 5.76 -8.79
CA CYS A 142 11.43 7.19 -9.08
C CYS A 142 12.71 7.74 -9.67
N ASP A 143 12.63 8.30 -10.87
CA ASP A 143 13.72 9.08 -11.47
C ASP A 143 13.62 10.58 -11.12
N TRP A 144 12.47 11.01 -10.59
CA TRP A 144 12.14 12.38 -10.16
C TRP A 144 11.04 12.32 -9.10
N ARG A 145 10.91 13.38 -8.30
CA ARG A 145 9.85 13.56 -7.28
C ARG A 145 8.97 14.76 -7.61
N ILE A 146 7.73 14.77 -7.12
CA ILE A 146 6.84 15.93 -7.35
C ILE A 146 7.42 17.21 -6.75
N ALA A 147 8.13 17.09 -5.60
CA ALA A 147 8.86 18.21 -5.02
C ALA A 147 9.91 18.81 -5.96
N ASP A 148 10.50 18.01 -6.86
CA ASP A 148 11.51 18.48 -7.81
C ASP A 148 10.91 19.41 -8.89
N LEU A 149 9.58 19.39 -9.11
CA LEU A 149 8.90 20.35 -9.99
C LEU A 149 8.87 21.76 -9.41
N VAL A 150 8.89 21.88 -8.08
CA VAL A 150 8.79 23.16 -7.35
C VAL A 150 10.16 23.63 -6.88
N ASP A 151 10.94 22.72 -6.31
CA ASP A 151 12.19 23.01 -5.57
C ASP A 151 13.44 22.43 -6.25
N GLY A 152 13.32 21.81 -7.43
CA GLY A 152 14.43 21.13 -8.08
C GLY A 152 15.53 22.06 -8.59
N GLU A 153 16.80 21.66 -8.43
CA GLU A 153 17.95 22.40 -8.96
C GLU A 153 17.94 22.52 -10.49
N ARG A 154 17.24 21.61 -11.18
CA ARG A 154 17.11 21.60 -12.64
C ARG A 154 15.63 21.69 -13.02
N PRO A 155 15.26 22.56 -13.96
CA PRO A 155 13.89 22.67 -14.43
C PRO A 155 13.43 21.34 -15.05
N LEU A 156 12.26 20.87 -14.61
CA LEU A 156 11.60 19.66 -15.09
C LEU A 156 10.29 20.03 -15.78
N SER A 157 10.00 19.38 -16.91
CA SER A 157 8.74 19.54 -17.64
C SER A 157 7.89 18.28 -17.50
N LEU A 158 6.67 18.42 -16.99
CA LEU A 158 5.67 17.35 -16.92
C LEU A 158 4.71 17.49 -18.11
N TYR A 159 4.65 16.45 -18.95
CA TYR A 159 3.68 16.34 -20.04
C TYR A 159 2.56 15.39 -19.61
N LEU A 160 1.33 15.91 -19.53
CA LEU A 160 0.12 15.18 -19.14
C LEU A 160 -0.75 14.89 -20.36
#